data_AF-A0A2J4R815-F1
#
_entry.id   AF-A0A2J4R815-F1
#
_cell.length_a   1.000
_cell.length_b   1.000
_cell.length_c   1.000
_cell.angle_alpha   90.00
_cell.angle_beta   90.00
_cell.angle_gamma   90.00
#
_symmetry.space_group_name_H-M   'P 1'
#
loop_
_entity.id
_entity.type
_entity.pdbx_description
1 polymer ?
#
loop_
_entity_poly.entity_id
_entity_poly.type
_entity_poly.pdbx_seq_one_letter_code
_entity_poly.pdbx_strand_id
1 'polypeptide(L)'
;RRLSMSQIREEVNAKFKKQTAKNIARRIWNMFRSPYVEIEKIKCQATGKYLYHLKNAQKNFFVSGAITRALKSARPEKKKTVKPRPAMTKEEINACRLANAFHSALSTGVYVAPQLIEN
;
A
#
# COMPACT_ATOMS: atom_id res chain seq x y z
N ARG A 1 20.64 27.38 -2.44
CA ARG A 1 20.22 27.53 -3.86
C ARG A 1 18.69 27.51 -3.96
N ARG A 2 18.08 28.35 -4.81
CA ARG A 2 16.64 28.35 -5.11
C ARG A 2 16.42 27.64 -6.45
N LEU A 3 15.54 26.65 -6.51
CA LEU A 3 15.32 25.83 -7.70
C LEU A 3 13.85 25.72 -8.04
N SER A 4 13.53 25.79 -9.33
CA SER A 4 12.20 25.42 -9.83
C SER A 4 12.00 23.91 -9.81
N MET A 5 10.75 23.46 -9.85
CA MET A 5 10.44 22.02 -9.85
C MET A 5 11.05 21.27 -11.05
N SER A 6 11.15 21.93 -12.22
CA SER A 6 11.79 21.36 -13.41
C SER A 6 13.30 21.17 -13.20
N GLN A 7 13.98 22.16 -12.64
CA GLN A 7 15.41 22.09 -12.34
C GLN A 7 15.71 21.03 -11.28
N ILE A 8 14.88 20.93 -10.24
CA ILE A 8 15.00 19.86 -9.23
C ILE A 8 14.87 18.49 -9.90
N ARG A 9 13.93 18.33 -10.82
CA ARG A 9 13.74 17.07 -11.55
C ARG A 9 14.96 16.74 -12.42
N GLU A 10 15.52 17.72 -13.12
CA GLU A 10 16.72 17.53 -13.95
C GLU A 10 17.93 17.13 -13.10
N GLU A 11 18.21 17.84 -12.01
CA GLU A 11 19.31 17.50 -11.11
C GLU A 11 19.15 16.09 -10.49
N VAL A 12 17.93 15.73 -10.09
CA VAL A 12 17.64 14.39 -9.54
C VAL A 12 17.80 13.31 -10.61
N ASN A 13 17.32 13.55 -11.83
CA ASN A 13 17.43 12.57 -12.92
C ASN A 13 18.84 12.44 -13.47
N ALA A 14 19.68 13.46 -13.32
CA ALA A 14 21.10 13.40 -13.68
C ALA A 14 21.90 12.51 -12.72
N LYS A 15 21.54 12.50 -11.43
CA LYS A 15 22.26 11.74 -10.38
C LYS A 15 21.63 10.40 -10.02
N PHE A 16 20.34 10.23 -10.29
CA PHE A 16 19.56 9.07 -9.85
C PHE A 16 18.66 8.55 -10.98
N LYS A 17 18.03 7.39 -10.73
CA LYS A 17 17.04 6.81 -11.66
C LYS A 17 15.92 7.81 -11.96
N LYS A 18 15.55 7.90 -13.24
CA LYS A 18 14.52 8.80 -13.79
C LYS A 18 13.26 8.84 -12.91
N GLN A 19 13.02 9.99 -12.28
CA GLN A 19 11.85 10.30 -11.46
C GLN A 19 10.82 11.10 -12.26
N THR A 20 9.55 10.83 -11.99
CA THR A 20 8.42 11.60 -12.54
C THR A 20 8.22 12.90 -11.78
N ALA A 21 7.62 13.90 -12.43
CA ALA A 21 7.28 15.17 -11.79
C ALA A 21 6.38 14.98 -10.55
N LYS A 22 5.46 14.01 -10.60
CA LYS A 22 4.59 13.62 -9.48
C LYS A 22 5.38 13.14 -8.27
N ASN A 23 6.42 12.32 -8.48
CA ASN A 23 7.27 11.83 -7.40
C ASN A 23 8.07 12.96 -6.75
N ILE A 24 8.65 13.85 -7.56
CA ILE A 24 9.39 15.02 -7.08
C ILE A 24 8.48 15.95 -6.26
N ALA A 25 7.30 16.31 -6.80
CA ALA A 25 6.33 17.12 -6.09
C ALA A 25 5.92 16.51 -4.75
N ARG A 26 5.70 15.19 -4.71
CA ARG A 26 5.37 14.46 -3.48
C ARG A 26 6.51 14.44 -2.47
N ARG A 27 7.78 14.46 -2.90
CA ARG A 27 8.93 14.58 -1.98
C ARG A 27 9.06 15.98 -1.41
N ILE A 28 8.92 17.00 -2.25
CA ILE A 28 8.87 18.39 -1.81
C ILE A 28 7.74 18.57 -0.79
N TRP A 29 6.55 18.03 -1.05
CA TRP A 29 5.43 18.07 -0.11
C TRP A 29 5.75 17.39 1.23
N ASN A 30 6.40 16.23 1.20
CA ASN A 30 6.79 15.53 2.42
C ASN A 30 7.82 16.33 3.24
N MET A 31 8.68 17.13 2.60
CA MET A 31 9.61 18.03 3.29
C MET A 31 8.84 19.10 4.07
N PHE A 32 7.82 19.73 3.47
CA PHE A 32 6.97 20.73 4.16
C PHE A 32 6.24 20.19 5.39
N ARG A 33 5.98 18.87 5.44
CA ARG A 33 5.27 18.23 6.55
C ARG A 33 6.20 17.66 7.62
N SER A 34 7.50 17.72 7.43
CA SER A 34 8.45 17.12 8.36
C SER A 34 8.96 18.18 9.33
N PRO A 35 8.97 17.90 10.64
CA PRO A 35 9.61 18.79 11.62
C PRO A 35 11.14 18.80 11.49
N TYR A 36 11.71 17.88 10.69
CA TYR A 36 13.15 17.69 10.54
C TYR A 36 13.73 18.40 9.31
N VAL A 37 12.89 19.09 8.53
CA VAL A 37 13.29 19.79 7.30
C VAL A 37 12.65 21.16 7.24
N GLU A 38 13.47 22.17 7.00
CA GLU A 38 13.03 23.51 6.69
C GLU A 38 13.16 23.77 5.20
N ILE A 39 12.01 23.92 4.54
CA ILE A 39 11.92 24.23 3.12
C ILE A 39 11.00 25.43 2.93
N GLU A 40 11.42 26.35 2.06
CA GLU A 40 10.64 27.51 1.67
C GLU A 40 10.08 27.37 0.27
N LYS A 41 8.90 27.92 0.08
CA LYS A 41 8.25 28.09 -1.23
C LYS A 41 8.14 29.57 -1.51
N ILE A 42 8.84 30.03 -2.55
CA ILE A 42 8.88 31.44 -2.95
C ILE A 42 8.22 31.56 -4.32
N LYS A 43 7.25 32.45 -4.49
CA LYS A 43 6.68 32.76 -5.81
C LYS A 43 7.61 33.73 -6.52
N CYS A 44 8.16 33.34 -7.65
CA CYS A 44 8.91 34.25 -8.51
C CYS A 44 7.92 35.18 -9.22
N GLN A 45 7.99 36.48 -8.93
CA GLN A 45 7.10 37.47 -9.55
C GLN A 45 7.32 37.59 -11.07
N ALA A 46 8.57 37.45 -11.53
CA ALA A 46 8.92 37.58 -12.95
C ALA A 46 8.39 36.44 -13.84
N THR A 47 8.35 35.21 -13.34
CA THR A 47 7.94 34.04 -14.15
C THR A 47 6.62 33.41 -13.69
N GLY A 48 6.03 33.89 -12.59
CA GLY A 48 4.87 33.29 -11.93
C GLY A 48 5.11 31.89 -11.33
N LYS A 49 6.32 31.32 -11.51
CA LYS A 49 6.67 29.97 -11.08
C LYS A 49 7.08 29.96 -9.61
N TYR A 50 6.83 28.83 -8.95
CA TYR A 50 7.33 28.60 -7.60
C TYR A 50 8.77 28.09 -7.62
N LEU A 51 9.59 28.72 -6.79
CA LEU A 51 10.95 28.31 -6.48
C LEU A 51 10.96 27.73 -5.07
N TYR A 52 11.72 26.66 -4.91
CA TYR A 52 11.88 25.97 -3.63
C TYR A 52 13.30 26.17 -3.13
N HIS A 53 13.42 26.42 -1.83
CA HIS A 53 14.71 26.57 -1.16
C HIS A 53 14.76 25.68 0.08
N LEU A 54 15.65 24.70 0.06
CA LEU A 54 15.95 23.90 1.24
C LEU A 54 16.91 24.70 2.14
N LYS A 55 16.44 25.12 3.32
CA LYS A 55 17.22 25.88 4.30
C LYS A 55 18.05 24.95 5.18
N ASN A 56 17.37 23.96 5.76
CA ASN A 56 17.98 23.01 6.66
C ASN A 56 17.34 21.64 6.48
N ALA A 57 18.15 20.59 6.61
CA ALA A 57 17.68 19.21 6.59
C ALA A 57 18.48 18.42 7.62
N GLN A 58 17.82 17.96 8.68
CA GLN A 58 18.46 17.09 9.66
C GLN A 58 18.67 15.69 9.06
N LYS A 59 19.78 15.03 9.42
CA LYS A 59 20.09 13.65 8.95
C LYS A 59 18.94 12.66 9.17
N ASN A 60 18.16 12.86 10.23
CA ASN A 60 17.02 12.03 10.62
C ASN A 60 15.82 12.10 9.67
N PHE A 61 15.75 13.09 8.78
CA PHE A 61 14.70 13.17 7.76
C PHE A 61 14.72 11.99 6.79
N PHE A 62 15.92 11.57 6.37
CA PHE A 62 16.09 10.48 5.41
C PHE A 62 15.90 9.12 6.07
N VAL A 63 16.30 9.02 7.33
CA VAL A 63 16.18 7.82 8.17
C VAL A 63 14.72 7.55 8.51
N SER A 64 13.98 8.57 8.98
CA SER A 64 12.58 8.41 9.38
C SER A 64 11.70 8.02 8.18
N GLY A 65 11.79 8.70 7.03
CA GLY A 65 10.92 8.39 5.89
C GLY A 65 11.13 6.99 5.27
N ALA A 66 12.34 6.44 5.30
CA ALA A 66 12.63 5.07 4.87
C ALA A 66 12.18 4.04 5.92
N ILE A 67 12.48 4.30 7.19
CA ILE A 67 12.06 3.46 8.32
C ILE A 67 10.54 3.44 8.47
N THR A 68 9.83 4.57 8.40
CA THR A 68 8.35 4.58 8.48
C THR A 68 7.70 3.88 7.27
N ARG A 69 8.35 3.87 6.10
CA ARG A 69 7.89 3.10 4.93
C ARG A 69 8.14 1.60 5.12
N ALA A 70 9.32 1.22 5.60
CA ALA A 70 9.66 -0.16 5.94
C ALA A 70 8.77 -0.72 7.07
N LEU A 71 8.53 0.07 8.11
CA LEU A 71 7.61 -0.25 9.22
C LEU A 71 6.15 -0.31 8.76
N LYS A 72 5.74 0.47 7.74
CA LYS A 72 4.40 0.36 7.14
C LYS A 72 4.26 -0.83 6.20
N SER A 73 5.33 -1.26 5.50
CA SER A 73 5.32 -2.49 4.71
C SER A 73 5.42 -3.76 5.56
N ALA A 74 5.90 -3.65 6.79
CA ALA A 74 5.83 -4.70 7.81
C ALA A 74 4.46 -4.77 8.52
N ARG A 75 3.46 -3.98 8.08
CA ARG A 75 2.08 -4.23 8.49
C ARG A 75 1.62 -5.55 7.86
N PRO A 76 0.90 -6.40 8.60
CA PRO A 76 0.35 -7.62 8.03
C PRO A 76 -0.45 -7.25 6.79
N GLU A 77 -0.27 -8.04 5.71
CA GLU A 77 -0.99 -7.86 4.46
C GLU A 77 -2.44 -7.53 4.76
N LYS A 78 -2.96 -6.44 4.18
CA LYS A 78 -4.40 -6.18 4.24
C LYS A 78 -5.07 -7.44 3.72
N LYS A 79 -5.74 -8.22 4.60
CA LYS A 79 -6.56 -9.36 4.22
C LYS A 79 -7.42 -8.88 3.06
N LYS A 80 -7.19 -9.44 1.86
CA LYS A 80 -8.05 -9.17 0.71
C LYS A 80 -9.47 -9.37 1.19
N THR A 81 -10.36 -8.43 0.88
CA THR A 81 -11.78 -8.58 1.18
C THR A 81 -12.25 -9.82 0.43
N VAL A 82 -12.26 -10.97 1.11
CA VAL A 82 -12.77 -12.21 0.57
C VAL A 82 -14.26 -11.95 0.42
N LYS A 83 -14.72 -11.81 -0.83
CA LYS A 83 -16.16 -11.77 -1.10
C LYS A 83 -16.75 -13.01 -0.42
N PRO A 84 -17.85 -12.89 0.35
CA PRO A 84 -18.49 -14.07 0.91
C PRO A 84 -18.76 -15.03 -0.26
N ARG A 85 -18.42 -16.31 -0.09
CA ARG A 85 -18.78 -17.32 -1.09
C ARG A 85 -20.30 -17.23 -1.29
N PRO A 86 -20.80 -17.41 -2.52
CA PRO A 86 -22.24 -17.48 -2.75
C PRO A 86 -22.83 -18.50 -1.78
N ALA A 87 -23.97 -18.16 -1.17
CA ALA A 87 -24.63 -19.05 -0.24
C ALA A 87 -25.05 -20.31 -1.00
N MET A 88 -24.47 -21.46 -0.62
CA MET A 88 -24.87 -22.74 -1.19
C MET A 88 -26.33 -22.99 -0.86
N THR A 89 -27.08 -23.55 -1.81
CA THR A 89 -28.46 -23.98 -1.59
C THR A 89 -28.50 -25.13 -0.58
N LYS A 90 -29.67 -25.38 0.03
CA LYS A 90 -29.86 -26.52 0.96
C LYS A 90 -29.44 -27.84 0.30
N GLU A 91 -29.75 -28.02 -0.98
CA GLU A 91 -29.41 -29.19 -1.78
C GLU A 91 -27.88 -29.35 -1.95
N GLU A 92 -27.18 -28.26 -2.28
CA GLU A 92 -25.72 -28.27 -2.42
C GLU A 92 -25.02 -28.61 -1.10
N ILE A 93 -25.52 -28.07 0.02
CA ILE A 93 -25.02 -28.38 1.36
C ILE A 93 -25.22 -29.87 1.69
N ASN A 94 -26.40 -30.41 1.40
CA ASN A 94 -26.71 -31.82 1.64
C ASN A 94 -25.84 -32.75 0.77
N ALA A 95 -25.62 -32.39 -0.50
CA ALA A 95 -24.73 -33.14 -1.39
C ALA A 95 -23.28 -33.18 -0.87
N CYS A 96 -22.74 -32.04 -0.41
CA CYS A 96 -21.42 -31.99 0.20
C CYS A 96 -21.33 -32.83 1.49
N ARG A 97 -22.38 -32.83 2.32
CA ARG A 97 -22.42 -33.62 3.55
C ARG A 97 -22.44 -35.12 3.27
N LEU A 98 -23.21 -35.57 2.28
CA LEU A 98 -23.24 -36.97 1.84
C LEU A 98 -21.90 -37.41 1.26
N ALA A 99 -21.30 -36.59 0.39
CA ALA A 99 -19.98 -36.88 -0.19
C ALA A 99 -18.90 -37.04 0.89
N ASN A 100 -18.90 -36.17 1.90
CA ASN A 100 -17.94 -36.25 3.00
C ASN A 100 -18.17 -37.48 3.89
N ALA A 101 -19.42 -37.82 4.19
CA ALA A 101 -19.76 -39.02 4.94
C ALA A 101 -19.32 -40.29 4.21
N PHE A 102 -19.56 -40.33 2.90
CA PHE A 102 -19.12 -41.44 2.05
C PHE A 102 -17.59 -41.55 1.98
N HIS A 103 -16.89 -40.45 1.75
CA HIS A 103 -15.43 -40.44 1.72
C HIS A 103 -14.82 -40.86 3.07
N SER A 104 -15.40 -40.41 4.18
CA SER A 104 -14.96 -40.81 5.52
C SER A 104 -15.20 -42.30 5.75
N ALA A 105 -16.32 -42.84 5.27
CA ALA A 105 -16.61 -44.26 5.35
C ALA A 105 -15.64 -45.12 4.52
N LEU A 106 -15.24 -44.65 3.34
CA LEU A 106 -14.18 -45.31 2.56
C LEU A 106 -12.84 -45.35 3.29
N SER A 107 -12.50 -44.28 4.03
CA SER A 107 -11.24 -44.21 4.76
C SER A 107 -11.23 -44.95 6.09
N THR A 108 -12.38 -45.01 6.78
CA THR A 108 -12.48 -45.53 8.16
C THR A 108 -13.22 -46.87 8.25
N GLY A 109 -13.88 -47.30 7.17
CA GLY A 109 -14.73 -48.49 7.12
C GLY A 109 -16.09 -48.33 7.81
N VAL A 110 -16.35 -47.19 8.46
CA VAL A 110 -17.59 -46.94 9.22
C VAL A 110 -18.37 -45.79 8.59
N TYR A 111 -19.60 -46.07 8.14
CA TYR A 111 -20.50 -45.04 7.64
C TYR A 111 -21.29 -44.41 8.78
N VAL A 112 -21.13 -43.10 8.95
CA VAL A 112 -21.94 -42.28 9.87
C VAL A 112 -22.83 -41.37 9.03
N ALA A 113 -24.15 -41.55 9.15
CA ALA A 113 -25.11 -40.76 8.39
C ALA A 113 -25.00 -39.26 8.77
N PRO A 114 -24.82 -38.35 7.80
CA PRO A 114 -24.73 -36.93 8.08
C PRO A 114 -26.12 -36.34 8.36
N GLN A 115 -26.17 -35.32 9.20
CA GLN A 115 -27.40 -34.56 9.43
C GLN A 115 -27.73 -33.75 8.18
N LEU A 116 -28.86 -34.06 7.53
CA LEU A 116 -29.35 -33.32 6.37
C LEU A 116 -30.27 -32.19 6.80
N ILE A 117 -30.28 -31.10 6.02
CA ILE A 117 -31.21 -30.00 6.23
C ILE A 117 -32.53 -30.37 5.54
N GLU A 118 -33.62 -30.44 6.31
CA GLU A 118 -34.98 -30.64 5.78
C GLU A 118 -35.51 -29.35 5.11
N ASN A 119 -36.43 -29.52 4.17
CA ASN A 119 -37.01 -28.42 3.38
C ASN A 119 -37.84 -27.47 4.24
#